data_AF-A0A359LVJ3-F1
#
_entry.id   AF-A0A359LVJ3-F1
#
_cell.length_a   1.000
_cell.length_b   1.000
_cell.length_c   1.000
_cell.angle_alpha   90.00
_cell.angle_beta   90.00
_cell.angle_gamma   90.00
#
_symmetry.space_group_name_H-M   'P 1'
#
loop_
_entity.id
_entity.type
_entity.pdbx_description
1 polymer ?
#
loop_
_entity_poly.entity_id
_entity_poly.type
_entity_poly.pdbx_seq_one_letter_code
_entity_poly.pdbx_strand_id
1 'polypeptide(L)'
;MPKPFLKRLEGAGIYCQTRVTAERQARTGRWVLRAVESGGASKDIGRYIGFFAITGDRLPWLQRLDRITASGVHAVTVADELLSVEMARCDQTYQLLIAAHRLGPIQESKRRPVLSAVVYRGVDGQLSPELRQQGLTPEFFNRAGEVRPIPERYVEAVRLVTAGVTCINCRHTHALVERPAPVRAAS
;
A
#
# COMPACT_ATOMS: atom_id res chain seq x y z
N MET A 1 13.13 6.64 -2.10
CA MET A 1 13.48 6.24 -3.49
C MET A 1 14.33 7.31 -4.14
N PRO A 2 15.23 6.94 -5.07
CA PRO A 2 16.04 7.90 -5.82
C PRO A 2 15.18 8.86 -6.67
N LYS A 3 15.57 10.14 -6.72
CA LYS A 3 14.88 11.17 -7.53
C LYS A 3 14.74 10.80 -9.02
N PRO A 4 15.73 10.19 -9.70
CA PRO A 4 15.59 9.81 -11.10
C PRO A 4 14.45 8.80 -11.34
N PHE A 5 14.27 7.85 -10.43
CA PHE A 5 13.20 6.86 -10.53
C PHE A 5 11.81 7.50 -10.34
N LEU A 6 11.69 8.45 -9.41
CA LEU A 6 10.46 9.24 -9.24
C LEU A 6 10.08 10.01 -10.52
N LYS A 7 11.05 10.66 -11.17
CA LYS A 7 10.81 11.33 -12.47
C LYS A 7 10.39 10.36 -13.56
N ARG A 8 10.97 9.15 -13.60
CA ARG A 8 10.59 8.11 -14.57
C ARG A 8 9.15 7.63 -14.35
N LEU A 9 8.72 7.47 -13.08
CA LEU A 9 7.33 7.15 -12.75
C LEU A 9 6.37 8.26 -13.19
N GLU A 10 6.69 9.52 -12.90
CA GLU A 10 5.89 10.68 -13.32
C GLU A 10 5.76 10.76 -14.85
N GLY A 11 6.87 10.58 -15.57
CA GLY A 11 6.87 10.55 -17.05
C GLY A 11 6.08 9.38 -17.63
N ALA A 12 5.91 8.29 -16.88
CA ALA A 12 5.05 7.16 -17.25
C ALA A 12 3.60 7.31 -16.75
N GLY A 13 3.23 8.45 -16.16
CA GLY A 13 1.88 8.70 -15.64
C GLY A 13 1.54 7.94 -14.35
N ILE A 14 2.55 7.44 -13.61
CA ILE A 14 2.37 6.69 -12.37
C ILE A 14 2.54 7.63 -11.17
N TYR A 15 1.44 7.97 -10.52
CA TYR A 15 1.40 8.91 -9.40
C TYR A 15 1.00 8.20 -8.10
N CYS A 16 1.97 7.56 -7.47
CA CYS A 16 1.75 6.82 -6.22
C CYS A 16 1.89 7.74 -4.99
N GLN A 17 0.79 7.97 -4.27
CA GLN A 17 0.75 8.77 -3.04
C GLN A 17 0.94 7.90 -1.81
N THR A 18 2.11 8.00 -1.16
CA THR A 18 2.46 7.13 -0.02
C THR A 18 2.20 7.76 1.35
N ARG A 19 1.35 8.78 1.42
CA ARG A 19 1.16 9.58 2.62
C ARG A 19 0.10 8.97 3.54
N VAL A 20 0.45 8.81 4.81
CA VAL A 20 -0.48 8.54 5.92
C VAL A 20 -0.57 9.80 6.77
N THR A 21 -1.79 10.23 7.09
CA THR A 21 -2.03 11.50 7.78
C THR A 21 -2.96 11.30 8.99
N ALA A 22 -2.79 12.11 10.03
CA ALA A 22 -3.70 12.11 11.19
C ALA A 22 -4.82 13.13 10.98
N GLU A 23 -6.08 12.70 10.91
CA GLU A 23 -7.24 13.58 10.69
C GLU A 23 -8.14 13.60 11.92
N ARG A 24 -8.72 14.77 12.24
CA ARG A 24 -9.68 14.91 13.34
C ARG A 24 -11.10 14.92 12.77
N GLN A 25 -11.92 13.97 13.21
CA GLN A 25 -13.32 13.92 12.82
C GLN A 25 -14.11 15.04 13.51
N ALA A 26 -14.72 15.93 12.73
CA ALA A 26 -15.44 17.09 13.27
C ALA A 26 -16.59 16.69 14.21
N ARG A 27 -17.35 15.63 13.85
CA ARG A 27 -18.54 15.21 14.61
C ARG A 27 -18.22 14.54 15.95
N THR A 28 -17.14 13.78 16.03
CA THR A 28 -16.79 12.96 17.22
C THR A 28 -15.60 13.51 17.99
N GLY A 29 -14.86 14.47 17.43
CA GLY A 29 -13.60 14.97 17.98
C GLY A 29 -12.44 13.96 17.93
N ARG A 30 -12.69 12.73 17.47
CA ARG A 30 -11.73 11.62 17.42
C ARG A 30 -10.66 11.84 16.37
N TRP A 31 -9.42 11.52 16.72
CA TRP A 31 -8.31 11.44 15.78
C TRP A 31 -8.27 10.05 15.13
N VAL A 32 -8.09 10.01 13.82
CA VAL A 32 -7.93 8.78 13.03
C VAL A 32 -6.75 8.93 12.07
N LEU A 33 -6.16 7.82 11.66
CA LEU A 33 -5.29 7.80 10.49
C LEU A 33 -6.16 7.81 9.23
N ARG A 34 -5.69 8.54 8.22
CA ARG A 34 -6.24 8.54 6.86
C ARG A 34 -5.12 8.13 5.90
N ALA A 35 -5.44 7.20 5.00
CA ALA A 35 -4.52 6.66 4.03
C ALA A 35 -5.19 6.56 2.65
N VAL A 36 -4.37 6.60 1.58
CA VAL A 36 -4.85 6.57 0.19
C VAL A 36 -4.13 5.48 -0.59
N GLU A 37 -4.84 4.41 -0.90
CA GLU A 37 -4.36 3.39 -1.83
C GLU A 37 -4.14 4.02 -3.21
N SER A 38 -2.98 3.76 -3.80
CA SER A 38 -2.53 4.52 -4.96
C SER A 38 -1.42 3.80 -5.73
N GLY A 39 -1.34 4.10 -7.03
CA GLY A 39 -0.25 3.69 -7.91
C GLY A 39 -0.72 2.81 -9.05
N GLY A 40 0.22 2.09 -9.64
CA GLY A 40 -0.01 1.21 -10.79
C GLY A 40 1.30 0.93 -11.50
N ALA A 41 1.19 0.56 -12.77
CA ALA A 41 2.35 0.23 -13.59
C ALA A 41 2.26 0.81 -15.01
N SER A 42 3.42 0.86 -15.63
CA SER A 42 3.62 0.78 -17.07
C SER A 42 4.31 -0.56 -17.38
N LYS A 43 4.73 -0.78 -18.63
CA LYS A 43 5.39 -2.03 -19.04
C LYS A 43 6.61 -2.35 -18.15
N ASP A 44 7.52 -1.39 -18.01
CA ASP A 44 8.85 -1.65 -17.43
C ASP A 44 8.96 -1.17 -15.98
N ILE A 45 8.07 -0.31 -15.50
CA ILE A 45 8.14 0.21 -14.12
C ILE A 45 6.77 0.21 -13.45
N GLY A 46 6.78 0.20 -12.12
CA GLY A 46 5.57 0.33 -11.32
C GLY A 46 5.87 0.85 -9.92
N ARG A 47 4.88 1.48 -9.32
CA ARG A 47 4.87 1.78 -7.88
C ARG A 47 3.45 1.69 -7.38
N TYR A 48 3.25 0.99 -6.28
CA TYR A 48 1.93 0.79 -5.68
C TYR A 48 2.04 0.81 -4.16
N ILE A 49 1.04 1.38 -3.51
CA ILE A 49 0.88 1.29 -2.06
C ILE A 49 -0.54 0.83 -1.73
N GLY A 50 -0.62 -0.24 -0.95
CA GLY A 50 -1.84 -0.78 -0.36
C GLY A 50 -1.86 -0.60 1.15
N PHE A 51 -3.05 -0.63 1.74
CA PHE A 51 -3.27 -0.50 3.17
C PHE A 51 -4.11 -1.65 3.73
N PHE A 52 -3.67 -2.16 4.87
CA PHE A 52 -4.19 -3.38 5.50
C PHE A 52 -4.33 -3.17 7.01
N ALA A 53 -5.06 -4.07 7.67
CA ALA A 53 -5.06 -4.16 9.11
C ALA A 53 -3.67 -4.59 9.60
N ILE A 54 -3.36 -4.36 10.88
CA ILE A 54 -2.08 -4.79 11.47
C ILE A 54 -1.88 -6.32 11.38
N THR A 55 -2.98 -7.07 11.31
CA THR A 55 -3.04 -8.52 11.10
C THR A 55 -2.66 -8.95 9.68
N GLY A 56 -2.69 -8.05 8.71
CA GLY A 56 -2.50 -8.35 7.27
C GLY A 56 -3.79 -8.40 6.47
N ASP A 57 -4.95 -8.35 7.12
CA ASP A 57 -6.25 -8.41 6.47
C ASP A 57 -6.57 -7.16 5.66
N ARG A 58 -7.38 -7.31 4.60
CA ARG A 58 -7.83 -6.18 3.76
C ARG A 58 -8.72 -5.24 4.59
N LEU A 59 -8.50 -3.94 4.45
CA LEU A 59 -9.34 -2.92 5.08
C LEU A 59 -10.45 -2.46 4.13
N PRO A 60 -11.62 -2.08 4.67
CA PRO A 60 -12.64 -1.43 3.87
C PRO A 60 -12.19 -0.01 3.47
N TRP A 61 -12.54 0.42 2.26
CA TRP A 61 -12.45 1.83 1.89
C TRP A 61 -13.60 2.62 2.51
N LEU A 62 -13.32 3.89 2.83
CA LEU A 62 -14.30 4.92 3.17
C LEU A 62 -14.90 5.54 1.91
N GLN A 63 -14.05 5.77 0.90
CA GLN A 63 -14.45 6.37 -0.36
C GLN A 63 -13.57 5.81 -1.48
N ARG A 64 -14.20 5.31 -2.54
CA ARG A 64 -13.55 5.05 -3.81
C ARG A 64 -13.40 6.35 -4.61
N LEU A 65 -12.26 6.53 -5.26
CA LEU A 65 -11.96 7.74 -6.04
C LEU A 65 -12.00 7.39 -7.52
N ASP A 66 -13.12 7.69 -8.18
CA ASP A 66 -13.20 7.55 -9.63
C ASP A 66 -12.42 8.70 -10.30
N ARG A 67 -11.45 8.36 -11.14
CA ARG A 67 -10.54 9.33 -11.75
C ARG A 67 -10.52 9.22 -13.27
N ILE A 68 -10.29 10.38 -13.89
CA ILE A 68 -10.10 10.53 -15.34
C ILE A 68 -8.79 9.85 -15.79
N THR A 69 -7.75 9.90 -14.95
CA THR A 69 -6.43 9.32 -15.23
C THR A 69 -6.21 8.00 -14.50
N ALA A 70 -5.46 7.10 -15.13
CA ALA A 70 -5.06 5.80 -14.57
C ALA A 70 -3.81 5.92 -13.68
N SER A 71 -3.51 4.86 -12.91
CA SER A 71 -2.28 4.71 -12.11
C SER A 71 -2.02 5.82 -11.08
N GLY A 72 -3.11 6.39 -10.53
CA GLY A 72 -3.13 7.48 -9.56
C GLY A 72 -3.66 7.05 -8.18
N VAL A 73 -4.64 7.77 -7.65
CA VAL A 73 -5.29 7.43 -6.37
C VAL A 73 -6.52 6.55 -6.62
N HIS A 74 -6.70 5.49 -5.82
CA HIS A 74 -7.76 4.50 -6.01
C HIS A 74 -8.86 4.60 -4.96
N ALA A 75 -8.48 4.60 -3.68
CA ALA A 75 -9.44 4.63 -2.59
C ALA A 75 -8.82 5.17 -1.30
N VAL A 76 -9.68 5.65 -0.42
CA VAL A 76 -9.35 6.22 0.89
C VAL A 76 -9.79 5.24 1.96
N THR A 77 -8.98 5.05 3.00
CA THR A 77 -9.40 4.38 4.23
C THR A 77 -9.11 5.24 5.45
N VAL A 78 -9.82 4.96 6.55
CA VAL A 78 -9.58 5.54 7.86
C VAL A 78 -9.54 4.44 8.92
N ALA A 79 -8.56 4.49 9.81
CA ALA A 79 -8.36 3.50 10.88
C ALA A 79 -7.60 4.13 12.06
N ASP A 80 -7.59 3.49 13.23
CA ASP A 80 -6.75 3.93 14.35
C ASP A 80 -5.29 3.54 14.15
N GLU A 81 -5.08 2.35 13.62
CA GLU A 81 -3.79 1.78 13.24
C GLU A 81 -3.96 1.05 11.91
N LEU A 82 -2.91 1.07 11.08
CA LEU A 82 -2.91 0.41 9.77
C LEU A 82 -1.51 0.00 9.36
N LEU A 83 -1.42 -0.99 8.50
CA LEU A 83 -0.20 -1.43 7.84
C LEU A 83 -0.17 -0.84 6.43
N SER A 84 0.95 -0.24 6.02
CA SER A 84 1.23 0.03 4.62
C SER A 84 2.09 -1.09 4.03
N VAL A 85 1.76 -1.46 2.79
CA VAL A 85 2.60 -2.31 1.96
C VAL A 85 2.87 -1.52 0.68
N GLU A 86 4.09 -0.99 0.58
CA GLU A 86 4.57 -0.24 -0.58
C GLU A 86 5.52 -1.10 -1.39
N MET A 87 5.31 -1.13 -2.70
CA MET A 87 6.17 -1.83 -3.64
C MET A 87 6.55 -0.94 -4.81
N ALA A 88 7.81 -0.99 -5.19
CA ALA A 88 8.31 -0.42 -6.44
C ALA A 88 8.90 -1.54 -7.30
N ARG A 89 8.70 -1.45 -8.61
CA ARG A 89 9.17 -2.42 -9.59
C ARG A 89 9.93 -1.73 -10.71
N CYS A 90 11.05 -2.30 -11.11
CA CYS A 90 11.72 -2.04 -12.38
C CYS A 90 11.98 -3.40 -13.03
N ASP A 91 11.28 -3.69 -14.13
CA ASP A 91 11.29 -4.96 -14.83
C ASP A 91 10.95 -6.13 -13.91
N GLN A 92 11.96 -6.94 -13.55
CA GLN A 92 11.87 -8.10 -12.68
C GLN A 92 12.39 -7.84 -11.26
N THR A 93 12.91 -6.63 -11.00
CA THR A 93 13.48 -6.23 -9.73
C THR A 93 12.50 -5.41 -8.91
N TYR A 94 12.40 -5.74 -7.61
CA TYR A 94 11.39 -5.22 -6.70
C TYR A 94 12.03 -4.64 -5.42
N GLN A 95 11.43 -3.56 -4.94
CA GLN A 95 11.63 -3.06 -3.57
C GLN A 95 10.31 -3.17 -2.82
N LEU A 96 10.37 -3.66 -1.58
CA LEU A 96 9.21 -3.86 -0.71
C LEU A 96 9.44 -3.16 0.63
N LEU A 97 8.48 -2.37 1.07
CA LEU A 97 8.42 -1.79 2.40
C LEU A 97 7.08 -2.13 3.04
N ILE A 98 7.15 -2.77 4.21
CA ILE A 98 5.99 -2.99 5.08
C ILE A 98 6.21 -2.13 6.34
N ALA A 99 5.28 -1.23 6.64
CA ALA A 99 5.36 -0.37 7.81
C ALA A 99 4.03 -0.31 8.56
N ALA A 100 4.09 -0.40 9.88
CA ALA A 100 2.93 -0.21 10.76
C ALA A 100 2.83 1.27 11.16
N HIS A 101 1.62 1.82 11.09
CA HIS A 101 1.31 3.21 11.38
C HIS A 101 0.29 3.31 12.50
N ARG A 102 0.53 4.23 13.45
CA ARG A 102 -0.38 4.55 14.56
C ARG A 102 -0.33 6.03 14.91
N LEU A 103 -1.33 6.51 15.62
CA LEU A 103 -1.31 7.85 16.19
C LEU A 103 -0.39 7.90 17.42
N GLY A 104 0.58 8.83 17.42
CA GLY A 104 1.44 9.10 18.58
C GLY A 104 0.70 9.85 19.69
N PRO A 105 1.36 10.13 20.83
CA PRO A 105 0.70 10.68 22.03
C PRO A 105 -0.09 11.97 21.73
N ILE A 106 -1.14 12.21 22.52
CA ILE A 106 -1.91 13.46 22.44
C ILE A 106 -0.97 14.62 22.79
N GLN A 107 -0.99 15.66 21.95
CA GLN A 107 -0.33 16.93 22.22
C GLN A 107 -1.42 17.98 22.33
N GLU A 108 -1.41 18.79 23.39
CA GLU A 108 -2.39 19.86 23.56
C GLU A 108 -2.37 20.80 22.34
N SER A 109 -3.56 21.07 21.80
CA SER A 109 -3.84 21.97 20.67
C SER A 109 -3.26 21.62 19.28
N LYS A 110 -2.56 20.48 19.11
CA LYS A 110 -1.88 20.14 17.83
C LYS A 110 -2.38 18.84 17.20
N ARG A 111 -2.13 18.73 15.88
CA ARG A 111 -2.31 17.48 15.13
C ARG A 111 -1.49 16.36 15.77
N ARG A 112 -2.13 15.24 16.11
CA ARG A 112 -1.40 14.06 16.63
C ARG A 112 -0.35 13.61 15.61
N PRO A 113 0.90 13.36 16.02
CA PRO A 113 1.92 12.86 15.10
C PRO A 113 1.56 11.45 14.62
N VAL A 114 1.94 11.12 13.38
CA VAL A 114 1.85 9.74 12.88
C VAL A 114 3.17 9.04 13.19
N LEU A 115 3.12 7.97 13.99
CA LEU A 115 4.28 7.11 14.25
C LEU A 115 4.28 5.99 13.23
N SER A 116 5.46 5.70 12.65
CA SER A 116 5.64 4.65 11.66
C SER A 116 6.80 3.75 12.07
N ALA A 117 6.60 2.45 12.08
CA ALA A 117 7.62 1.45 12.38
C ALA A 117 7.79 0.49 11.20
N VAL A 118 9.03 0.30 10.75
CA VAL A 118 9.33 -0.65 9.67
C VAL A 118 9.19 -2.06 10.20
N VAL A 119 8.35 -2.86 9.54
CA VAL A 119 8.10 -4.27 9.86
C VAL A 119 8.92 -5.18 8.96
N TYR A 120 9.00 -4.85 7.68
CA TYR A 120 9.82 -5.57 6.71
C TYR A 120 10.36 -4.60 5.65
N ARG A 121 11.58 -4.87 5.18
CA ARG A 121 12.18 -4.13 4.08
C ARG A 121 12.96 -5.07 3.18
N GLY A 122 12.44 -5.31 1.98
CA GLY A 122 13.08 -6.07 0.92
C GLY A 122 13.67 -5.14 -0.13
N VAL A 123 14.91 -5.41 -0.55
CA VAL A 123 15.61 -4.66 -1.60
C VAL A 123 16.14 -5.66 -2.62
N ASP A 124 16.11 -5.28 -3.89
CA ASP A 124 16.58 -6.07 -5.03
C ASP A 124 15.93 -7.45 -5.16
N GLY A 125 14.68 -7.57 -4.69
CA GLY A 125 13.92 -8.81 -4.81
C GLY A 125 13.62 -9.14 -6.25
N GLN A 126 13.57 -10.43 -6.59
CA GLN A 126 13.41 -10.90 -7.95
C GLN A 126 12.07 -11.60 -8.14
N LEU A 127 11.40 -11.30 -9.26
CA LEU A 127 10.22 -12.03 -9.71
C LEU A 127 10.12 -11.96 -11.23
N SER A 128 10.23 -13.12 -11.88
CA SER A 128 10.11 -13.22 -13.34
C SER A 128 8.66 -12.94 -13.80
N PRO A 129 8.45 -12.57 -15.08
CA PRO A 129 7.11 -12.40 -15.64
C PRO A 129 6.24 -13.66 -15.53
N GLU A 130 6.83 -14.84 -15.71
CA GLU A 130 6.14 -16.13 -15.64
C GLU A 130 5.63 -16.39 -14.21
N LEU A 131 6.49 -16.21 -13.21
CA LEU A 131 6.14 -16.36 -11.80
C LEU A 131 5.12 -15.31 -11.34
N ARG A 132 5.23 -14.09 -11.87
CA ARG A 132 4.24 -13.02 -11.64
C ARG A 132 2.85 -13.40 -12.17
N GLN A 133 2.75 -14.00 -13.36
CA GLN A 133 1.47 -14.43 -13.92
C GLN A 133 0.81 -15.53 -13.10
N GLN A 134 1.60 -16.34 -12.39
CA GLN A 134 1.11 -17.31 -11.40
C GLN A 134 0.65 -16.66 -10.10
N GLY A 135 0.80 -15.34 -9.96
CA GLY A 135 0.41 -14.57 -8.79
C GLY A 135 1.34 -14.80 -7.60
N LEU A 136 2.63 -15.07 -7.83
CA LEU A 136 3.63 -15.20 -6.77
C LEU A 136 4.18 -13.85 -6.31
N THR A 137 4.85 -13.84 -5.17
CA THR A 137 5.53 -12.66 -4.60
C THR A 137 7.02 -12.67 -4.91
N PRO A 138 7.69 -11.50 -4.97
CA PRO A 138 9.13 -11.46 -5.13
C PRO A 138 9.88 -12.15 -4.01
N GLU A 139 10.98 -12.83 -4.35
CA GLU A 139 11.91 -13.41 -3.39
C GLU A 139 13.01 -12.40 -3.07
N PHE A 140 13.37 -12.30 -1.79
CA PHE A 140 14.37 -11.36 -1.29
C PHE A 140 15.49 -12.13 -0.59
N PHE A 141 16.71 -11.60 -0.67
CA PHE A 141 17.89 -12.19 -0.07
C PHE A 141 18.57 -11.21 0.90
N ASN A 142 19.27 -11.75 1.90
CA ASN A 142 20.20 -10.95 2.70
C ASN A 142 21.54 -10.78 1.94
N ARG A 143 22.48 -10.02 2.52
CA ARG A 143 23.80 -9.79 1.90
C ARG A 143 24.65 -11.06 1.77
N ALA A 144 24.35 -12.11 2.52
CA ALA A 144 25.02 -13.40 2.45
C ALA A 144 24.39 -14.35 1.41
N GLY A 145 23.32 -13.92 0.72
CA GLY A 145 22.62 -14.73 -0.29
C GLY A 145 21.58 -15.69 0.28
N GLU A 146 21.25 -15.58 1.57
CA GLU A 146 20.19 -16.40 2.16
C GLU A 146 18.82 -15.78 1.93
N VAL A 147 17.82 -16.63 1.69
CA VAL A 147 16.42 -16.19 1.51
C VAL A 147 15.96 -15.48 2.78
N ARG A 148 15.39 -14.30 2.59
CA ARG A 148 14.77 -13.50 3.64
C ARG A 148 13.25 -13.53 3.45
N PRO A 149 12.55 -14.48 4.07
CA PRO A 149 11.13 -14.69 3.83
C PRO A 149 10.31 -13.46 4.24
N ILE A 150 9.27 -13.18 3.46
CA ILE A 150 8.20 -12.26 3.87
C ILE A 150 7.49 -12.90 5.06
N PRO A 151 7.18 -12.16 6.15
CA PRO A 151 6.43 -12.71 7.27
C PRO A 151 5.09 -13.29 6.78
N GLU A 152 4.80 -14.53 7.16
CA GLU A 152 3.69 -15.34 6.62
C GLU A 152 2.35 -14.59 6.62
N ARG A 153 2.02 -13.93 7.73
CA ARG A 153 0.79 -13.13 7.89
C ARG A 153 0.62 -11.99 6.87
N TYR A 154 1.69 -11.58 6.19
CA TYR A 154 1.67 -10.50 5.20
C TYR A 154 1.83 -10.98 3.76
N VAL A 155 1.98 -12.29 3.52
CA VAL A 155 2.20 -12.83 2.17
C VAL A 155 1.05 -12.45 1.23
N GLU A 156 -0.20 -12.58 1.67
CA GLU A 156 -1.36 -12.21 0.84
C GLU A 156 -1.41 -10.69 0.58
N ALA A 157 -1.09 -9.87 1.58
CA ALA A 157 -1.00 -8.43 1.39
C ALA A 157 0.09 -8.06 0.35
N VAL A 158 1.25 -8.72 0.40
CA VAL A 158 2.32 -8.54 -0.58
C VAL A 158 1.90 -9.04 -1.96
N ARG A 159 1.14 -10.15 -2.05
CA ARG A 159 0.60 -10.68 -3.30
C ARG A 159 -0.33 -9.68 -3.98
N LEU A 160 -1.27 -9.12 -3.23
CA LEU A 160 -2.21 -8.09 -3.74
C LEU A 160 -1.47 -6.84 -4.22
N VAL A 161 -0.45 -6.38 -3.47
CA VAL A 161 0.37 -5.24 -3.89
C VAL A 161 1.26 -5.59 -5.09
N THR A 162 1.72 -6.84 -5.22
CA THR A 162 2.46 -7.32 -6.40
C THR A 162 1.58 -7.25 -7.64
N ALA A 163 0.30 -7.60 -7.53
CA ALA A 163 -0.68 -7.40 -8.60
C ALA A 163 -0.87 -5.90 -8.91
N GLY A 164 -0.95 -5.03 -7.89
CA GLY A 164 -1.09 -3.58 -8.07
C GLY A 164 0.11 -2.93 -8.77
N VAL A 165 1.33 -3.28 -8.39
CA VAL A 165 2.58 -2.74 -8.98
C VAL A 165 2.88 -3.28 -10.39
N THR A 166 2.03 -4.18 -10.89
CA THR A 166 2.10 -4.78 -12.22
C THR A 166 0.87 -4.50 -13.07
N CYS A 167 -0.18 -3.91 -12.48
CA CYS A 167 -1.40 -3.52 -13.19
C CYS A 167 -1.16 -2.28 -14.05
N ILE A 168 -1.06 -2.49 -15.37
CA ILE A 168 -0.89 -1.42 -16.35
C ILE A 168 -2.16 -0.59 -16.43
N ASN A 169 -2.03 0.73 -16.38
CA ASN A 169 -3.16 1.66 -16.40
C ASN A 169 -4.21 1.34 -15.31
N CYS A 170 -3.76 1.03 -14.09
CA CYS A 170 -4.61 0.62 -12.98
C CYS A 170 -5.71 1.65 -12.67
N ARG A 171 -6.96 1.19 -12.52
CA ARG A 171 -8.14 2.01 -12.19
C ARG A 171 -9.01 1.44 -11.06
N HIS A 172 -8.52 0.42 -10.38
CA HIS A 172 -9.25 -0.25 -9.31
C HIS A 172 -8.36 -0.47 -8.10
N THR A 173 -8.99 -0.79 -6.96
CA THR A 173 -8.27 -1.18 -5.77
C THR A 173 -7.77 -2.62 -5.90
N HIS A 174 -6.62 -2.89 -5.31
CA HIS A 174 -6.07 -4.23 -5.11
C HIS A 174 -6.07 -4.58 -3.61
N ALA A 175 -5.80 -3.61 -2.74
CA ALA A 175 -5.72 -3.79 -1.29
C ALA A 175 -7.05 -3.51 -0.60
N LEU A 176 -7.62 -2.30 -0.71
CA LEU A 176 -8.85 -1.94 -0.04
C LEU A 176 -10.07 -2.61 -0.70
N VAL A 177 -11.04 -2.97 0.13
CA VAL A 177 -12.30 -3.61 -0.29
C VAL A 177 -13.49 -2.71 -0.04
N GLU A 178 -14.58 -2.96 -0.74
CA GLU A 178 -15.86 -2.36 -0.37
C GLU A 178 -16.25 -2.77 1.05
N ARG A 179 -16.76 -1.80 1.82
CA ARG A 179 -17.29 -2.08 3.14
C ARG A 179 -18.49 -3.02 2.97
N PRO A 180 -18.51 -4.20 3.62
CA PRO A 180 -19.68 -5.06 3.59
C PRO A 180 -20.89 -4.26 4.08
N ALA A 181 -22.03 -4.39 3.40
CA ALA A 181 -23.28 -3.81 3.89
C ALA A 181 -23.53 -4.31 5.32
N PRO A 182 -23.97 -3.44 6.25
CA PRO A 182 -24.35 -3.91 7.58
C PRO A 182 -25.41 -5.00 7.40
N VAL A 183 -25.14 -6.19 7.95
CA VAL A 183 -26.12 -7.26 8.00
C VAL A 183 -27.32 -6.68 8.74
N ARG A 184 -28.44 -6.48 8.04
CA ARG A 184 -29.70 -6.13 8.71
C ARG A 184 -29.99 -7.29 9.65
N ALA A 185 -29.92 -7.04 10.96
CA ALA A 185 -30.47 -7.96 11.94
C ALA A 185 -31.92 -8.24 11.51
N ALA A 186 -32.23 -9.51 11.24
CA ALA A 186 -33.61 -9.92 11.02
C ALA A 186 -34.39 -9.53 12.28
N SER A 187 -35.36 -8.64 12.09
CA SER A 187 -36.36 -8.23 13.08
C SER A 187 -37.30 -9.38 13.41
#